data_AF-A0A149V3Q2-F1
#
_entry.id   AF-A0A149V3Q2-F1
#
_cell.length_a   1.000
_cell.length_b   1.000
_cell.length_c   1.000
_cell.angle_alpha   90.00
_cell.angle_beta   90.00
_cell.angle_gamma   90.00
#
_symmetry.space_group_name_H-M   'P 1'
#
loop_
_entity.id
_entity.type
_entity.pdbx_description
1 polymer ?
#
loop_
_entity_poly.entity_id
_entity_poly.type
_entity_poly.pdbx_seq_one_letter_code
_entity_poly.pdbx_strand_id
1 'polypeptide(L)'
;MDKDTGYNVQDAFLSQIRRSRSSVTVFLVNGVKLQGNITWFDDAAVLLKRDEHTQLIYKHAINTVMPTVPINIFEAPNSGAQTDREPTLGDDFI
;
A
#
# COMPACT_ATOMS: atom_id res chain seq x y z
N MET A 1 -8.22 0.77 -29.46
CA MET A 1 -8.81 1.09 -28.14
C MET A 1 -7.75 0.77 -27.12
N ASP A 2 -6.79 1.69 -26.98
CA ASP A 2 -5.76 1.59 -25.97
C ASP A 2 -6.44 1.75 -24.62
N LYS A 3 -6.35 0.70 -23.80
CA LYS A 3 -6.81 0.73 -22.43
C LYS A 3 -5.92 1.78 -21.76
N ASP A 4 -6.48 2.94 -21.43
CA ASP A 4 -5.80 3.97 -20.64
C ASP A 4 -5.32 3.32 -19.34
N THR A 5 -4.10 2.78 -19.35
CA THR A 5 -3.34 2.37 -18.18
C THR A 5 -2.79 3.62 -17.50
N GLY A 6 -3.66 4.64 -17.36
CA GLY A 6 -3.47 5.69 -16.40
C GLY A 6 -3.50 5.04 -15.04
N TYR A 7 -2.39 5.09 -14.32
CA TYR A 7 -2.28 4.62 -12.95
C TYR A 7 -3.42 5.22 -12.11
N ASN A 8 -4.47 4.44 -11.85
CA ASN A 8 -5.56 4.88 -10.99
C ASN A 8 -4.98 5.07 -9.58
N VAL A 9 -4.88 6.33 -9.15
CA VAL A 9 -4.32 6.70 -7.84
C VAL A 9 -5.03 5.97 -6.71
N GLN A 10 -6.35 5.74 -6.83
CA GLN A 10 -7.11 5.01 -5.82
C GLN A 10 -6.64 3.55 -5.72
N ASP A 11 -6.58 2.84 -6.84
CA ASP A 11 -6.20 1.42 -6.86
C ASP A 11 -4.74 1.25 -6.46
N ALA A 12 -3.85 2.15 -6.92
CA ALA A 12 -2.44 2.14 -6.53
C ALA A 12 -2.28 2.35 -5.02
N PHE A 13 -2.99 3.32 -4.45
CA PHE A 13 -2.95 3.62 -3.02
C PHE A 13 -3.51 2.46 -2.17
N LEU A 14 -4.71 1.97 -2.49
CA LEU A 14 -5.34 0.87 -1.77
C LEU A 14 -4.56 -0.44 -1.91
N SER A 15 -3.99 -0.70 -3.09
CA SER A 15 -3.10 -1.85 -3.31
C SER A 15 -1.86 -1.78 -2.44
N GLN A 16 -1.24 -0.61 -2.34
CA GLN A 16 -0.03 -0.43 -1.53
C GLN A 16 -0.31 -0.53 -0.03
N ILE A 17 -1.45 0.02 0.44
CA ILE A 17 -1.91 -0.18 1.83
C ILE A 17 -2.10 -1.68 2.11
N ARG A 18 -2.81 -2.39 1.23
CA ARG A 18 -3.08 -3.81 1.39
C ARG A 18 -1.80 -4.64 1.42
N ARG A 19 -0.85 -4.37 0.50
CA ARG A 19 0.44 -5.08 0.41
C ARG A 19 1.31 -4.86 1.64
N SER A 20 1.40 -3.61 2.11
CA SER A 20 2.19 -3.26 3.30
C SER A 20 1.57 -3.74 4.60
N ARG A 21 0.29 -4.16 4.59
CA ARG A 21 -0.51 -4.48 5.79
C ARG A 21 -0.46 -3.35 6.83
N SER A 22 -0.33 -2.11 6.35
CA SER A 22 -0.26 -0.94 7.21
C SER A 22 -1.62 -0.67 7.85
N SER A 23 -1.62 -0.35 9.14
CA SER A 23 -2.83 0.11 9.80
C SER A 23 -3.22 1.49 9.27
N VAL A 24 -4.52 1.66 9.09
CA VAL A 24 -5.14 2.89 8.58
C VAL A 24 -6.21 3.39 9.54
N THR A 25 -6.44 4.69 9.50
CA THR A 25 -7.65 5.32 10.03
C THR A 25 -8.54 5.74 8.87
N VAL A 26 -9.77 5.24 8.84
CA VAL A 26 -10.80 5.59 7.86
C VAL A 26 -11.77 6.57 8.53
N PHE A 27 -11.91 7.75 7.93
CA PHE A 27 -12.84 8.78 8.37
C PHE A 27 -14.09 8.69 7.50
N LEU A 28 -15.24 8.45 8.13
CA LEU A 28 -16.52 8.42 7.46
C LEU A 28 -17.11 9.83 7.32
N VAL A 29 -17.99 10.01 6.35
CA VAL A 29 -18.68 11.29 6.07
C VAL A 29 -19.49 11.82 7.25
N ASN A 30 -19.94 10.93 8.15
CA ASN A 30 -20.66 11.29 9.37
C ASN A 30 -19.74 11.67 10.55
N GLY A 31 -18.42 11.68 10.36
CA GLY A 31 -17.42 12.00 11.38
C GLY A 31 -16.97 10.81 12.24
N VAL A 32 -17.51 9.61 12.05
CA VAL A 32 -17.02 8.39 12.72
C VAL A 32 -15.64 8.03 12.18
N LYS A 33 -14.73 7.64 13.08
CA LYS A 33 -13.41 7.09 12.73
C LYS A 33 -13.37 5.59 12.96
N LEU A 34 -12.89 4.86 11.95
CA LEU A 34 -12.64 3.42 12.02
C LEU A 34 -11.14 3.18 11.89
N GLN A 35 -10.61 2.20 12.63
CA GLN A 35 -9.20 1.86 12.60
C GLN A 35 -9.03 0.38 12.33
N GLY A 36 -8.05 0.02 11.52
CA GLY A 36 -7.78 -1.37 11.17
C GLY A 36 -6.86 -1.50 9.97
N ASN A 37 -6.82 -2.69 9.38
CA ASN A 37 -6.03 -2.99 8.18
C ASN A 37 -6.96 -3.28 7.02
N ILE A 38 -6.68 -2.71 5.84
CA ILE A 38 -7.44 -3.01 4.64
C ILE A 38 -7.00 -4.37 4.10
N THR A 39 -7.92 -5.33 4.07
CA THR A 39 -7.65 -6.69 3.60
C THR A 39 -8.02 -6.89 2.14
N TRP A 40 -9.07 -6.22 1.66
CA TRP A 40 -9.54 -6.25 0.28
C TRP A 40 -10.35 -4.98 -0.03
N PHE A 41 -10.45 -4.64 -1.30
CA PHE A 41 -11.34 -3.64 -1.86
C PHE A 41 -11.80 -4.06 -3.26
N ASP A 42 -12.94 -3.56 -3.67
CA ASP A 42 -13.44 -3.61 -5.05
C ASP A 42 -13.73 -2.18 -5.54
N ASP A 43 -14.56 -2.02 -6.57
CA ASP A 43 -14.92 -0.72 -7.12
C ASP A 43 -15.72 0.16 -6.14
N ALA A 44 -16.55 -0.43 -5.28
CA ALA A 44 -17.55 0.30 -4.47
C ALA A 44 -17.33 0.22 -2.95
N ALA A 45 -16.51 -0.72 -2.47
CA ALA A 45 -16.34 -1.00 -1.05
C ALA A 45 -14.92 -1.44 -0.69
N VAL A 46 -14.65 -1.41 0.62
CA VAL A 46 -13.39 -1.79 1.25
C VAL A 46 -13.69 -2.69 2.45
N LEU A 47 -12.93 -3.77 2.61
CA LEU A 47 -12.92 -4.59 3.81
C LEU A 47 -11.84 -4.09 4.77
N LEU A 48 -12.29 -3.70 5.97
CA LEU A 48 -11.44 -3.30 7.07
C LEU A 48 -11.47 -4.39 8.15
N LYS A 49 -10.30 -4.95 8.48
CA LYS A 49 -10.17 -5.90 9.59
C LYS A 49 -9.58 -5.20 10.81
N ARG A 50 -10.21 -5.39 11.96
CA ARG A 50 -9.71 -4.97 13.27
C ARG A 50 -9.94 -6.12 14.24
N ASP A 51 -8.86 -6.61 14.86
CA ASP A 51 -8.88 -7.79 15.71
C ASP A 51 -9.50 -8.99 14.96
N GLU A 52 -10.50 -9.67 15.54
CA GLU A 52 -11.23 -10.77 14.90
C GLU A 52 -12.45 -10.32 14.09
N HIS A 53 -12.71 -9.01 14.00
CA HIS A 53 -13.85 -8.46 13.29
C HIS A 53 -13.47 -7.94 11.90
N THR A 54 -14.33 -8.24 10.92
CA THR A 54 -14.22 -7.70 9.56
C THR A 54 -15.44 -6.85 9.24
N GLN A 55 -15.20 -5.64 8.74
CA GLN A 55 -16.23 -4.65 8.42
C GLN A 55 -16.20 -4.36 6.93
N LEU A 56 -17.35 -4.47 6.26
CA LEU A 56 -17.54 -3.98 4.90
C LEU A 56 -17.92 -2.50 4.96
N ILE A 57 -17.12 -1.65 4.33
CA ILE A 57 -17.31 -0.20 4.31
C ILE A 57 -17.53 0.23 2.87
N TYR A 58 -18.66 0.87 2.58
CA TYR A 58 -18.92 1.44 1.26
C TYR A 58 -18.11 2.72 1.06
N LYS A 59 -17.49 2.88 -0.12
CA LYS A 59 -16.65 4.03 -0.46
C LYS A 59 -17.42 5.36 -0.44
N HIS A 60 -18.72 5.37 -0.75
CA HIS A 60 -19.55 6.58 -0.67
C HIS A 60 -19.68 7.13 0.77
N ALA A 61 -19.45 6.28 1.78
CA ALA A 61 -19.48 6.69 3.17
C ALA A 61 -18.09 7.12 3.69
N ILE A 62 -17.03 6.96 2.89
CA ILE A 62 -15.66 7.29 3.26
C ILE A 62 -15.35 8.72 2.80
N ASN A 63 -14.88 9.56 3.72
CA ASN A 63 -14.32 10.87 3.42
C ASN A 63 -12.80 10.79 3.20
N THR A 64 -12.08 10.09 4.07
CA THR A 64 -10.61 10.07 4.03
C THR A 64 -10.05 8.74 4.53
N VAL A 65 -8.96 8.28 3.93
CA VAL A 65 -8.19 7.11 4.38
C VAL A 65 -6.77 7.57 4.70
N MET A 66 -6.37 7.43 5.97
CA MET A 66 -5.08 7.90 6.48
C MET A 66 -4.24 6.73 6.99
N PRO A 67 -3.16 6.36 6.30
CA PRO A 67 -2.17 5.42 6.80
C PRO A 67 -1.49 5.93 8.08
N THR A 68 -1.15 5.02 8.98
CA THR A 68 -0.38 5.33 10.19
C THR A 68 1.11 5.54 9.92
N VAL A 69 1.60 5.03 8.79
CA VAL A 69 3.00 5.11 8.35
C VAL A 69 3.03 5.72 6.95
N PRO A 70 4.05 6.54 6.59
CA PRO A 70 4.20 7.04 5.23
C PRO A 70 4.18 5.93 4.18
N ILE A 71 3.46 6.15 3.09
CA ILE A 71 3.35 5.18 1.99
C ILE A 71 3.92 5.81 0.72
N ASN A 72 4.91 5.14 0.13
CA ASN A 72 5.39 5.46 -1.21
C ASN A 72 4.50 4.75 -2.24
N ILE A 73 3.73 5.53 -3.00
CA ILE A 73 2.82 5.03 -4.06
C ILE A 73 3.59 4.86 -5.39
N PHE A 74 4.70 5.60 -5.56
CA PHE A 74 5.45 5.71 -6.81
C PHE A 74 6.76 4.92 -6.81
N GLU A 75 7.04 4.11 -5.79
CA GLU A 75 8.25 3.30 -5.78
C GLU A 75 8.04 2.11 -6.73
N ALA A 76 8.58 2.25 -7.95
CA ALA A 76 8.79 1.14 -8.86
C ALA A 76 9.54 0.02 -8.11
N PRO A 77 9.32 -1.27 -8.43
CA PRO A 77 10.10 -2.34 -7.83
C PRO A 77 11.58 -2.09 -8.16
N ASN A 78 12.32 -1.54 -7.20
CA ASN A 78 13.78 -1.51 -7.24
C ASN A 78 14.23 -2.96 -7.15
N SER A 79 14.47 -3.57 -8.31
CA SER A 79 15.32 -4.74 -8.47
C SER A 79 16.76 -4.36 -8.14
N GLY A 80 17.03 -3.96 -6.90
CA GLY A 80 18.36 -3.77 -6.35
C GLY A 80 18.85 -5.08 -5.76
N ALA A 81 19.16 -6.06 -6.61
CA ALA A 81 19.97 -7.18 -6.21
C ALA A 81 21.37 -6.65 -5.87
N GLN A 82 21.60 -6.43 -4.58
CA GLN A 82 22.91 -6.30 -3.99
C GLN A 82 23.66 -7.63 -4.19
N THR A 83 24.75 -7.62 -4.94
CA THR A 83 25.84 -8.58 -4.73
C THR A 83 27.11 -7.79 -4.49
N ASP A 84 27.38 -7.61 -3.20
CA ASP A 84 28.71 -7.36 -2.67
C ASP A 84 29.65 -8.47 -3.18
N ARG A 85 30.60 -8.12 -4.03
CA ARG A 85 31.88 -8.81 -4.16
C ARG A 85 32.98 -7.78 -4.33
N GLU A 86 33.57 -7.43 -3.20
CA GLU A 86 34.90 -6.83 -3.14
C GLU A 86 35.91 -7.89 -3.61
N PRO A 87 36.67 -7.69 -4.70
CA PRO A 87 37.84 -8.50 -4.97
C PRO A 87 38.99 -7.98 -4.11
N THR A 88 39.31 -8.72 -3.05
CA THR A 88 40.50 -8.48 -2.23
C THR A 88 41.77 -8.77 -3.04
N LEU A 89 42.67 -7.80 -2.95
CA LEU A 89 44.13 -7.82 -3.07
C LEU A 89 44.77 -8.31 -4.37
N GLY A 90 45.49 -7.38 -4.99
CA GLY A 90 46.57 -7.69 -5.90
C GLY A 90 47.83 -8.09 -5.12
N ASP A 91 48.10 -9.39 -5.11
CA ASP A 91 49.38 -10.00 -4.71
C ASP A 91 49.89 -10.95 -5.82
N ASP A 92 49.83 -10.52 -7.09
CA ASP A 92 50.36 -11.29 -8.24
C ASP A 92 51.23 -10.44 -9.20
N PHE A 93 51.79 -9.34 -8.71
CA PHE A 93 52.85 -8.62 -9.43
C PHE A 93 54.04 -8.35 -8.51
N ILE A 94 55.18 -8.94 -8.92
CA ILE A 94 56.55 -8.93 -8.36
C ILE A 94 56.86 -10.10 -7.41
#